data_AF-A0A654M015-F1
#
_entry.id   AF-A0A654M015-F1
#
_cell.length_a   1.000
_cell.length_b   1.000
_cell.length_c   1.000
_cell.angle_alpha   90.00
_cell.angle_beta   90.00
_cell.angle_gamma   90.00
#
_symmetry.space_group_name_H-M   'P 1'
#
loop_
_entity.id
_entity.type
_entity.pdbx_description
1 polymer ?
#
loop_
_entity_poly.entity_id
_entity_poly.type
_entity_poly.pdbx_seq_one_letter_code
_entity_poly.pdbx_strand_id
1 'polypeptide(L)'
;MIMDKTSSSNDEANSLHNVEGFVLEKLSTKLDPENSSTSIGELMDSIDNSMFPLLDQAIEDLIAQSLIHSEDGENYQITPDGINELEFRKKEAIPLS
;
A
#
# COMPACT_ATOMS: atom_id res chain seq x y z
N MET A 1 24.17 -29.06 6.72
CA MET A 1 22.97 -28.24 6.92
C MET A 1 23.24 -26.90 6.25
N ILE A 2 22.76 -26.72 5.03
CA ILE A 2 22.81 -25.43 4.34
C ILE A 2 21.49 -24.74 4.67
N MET A 3 21.56 -23.53 5.21
CA MET A 3 20.38 -22.72 5.53
C MET A 3 19.82 -22.17 4.22
N ASP A 4 18.74 -22.76 3.72
CA ASP A 4 17.82 -22.12 2.78
C ASP A 4 17.01 -21.06 3.55
N LYS A 5 17.55 -19.85 3.65
CA LYS A 5 16.93 -18.70 4.34
C LYS A 5 16.78 -17.48 3.44
N THR A 6 16.78 -17.68 2.12
CA THR A 6 16.69 -16.59 1.14
C THR A 6 15.32 -16.48 0.46
N SER A 7 14.49 -17.51 0.53
CA SER A 7 13.17 -17.49 -0.14
C SER A 7 12.12 -16.71 0.64
N SER A 8 12.09 -16.84 1.97
CA SER A 8 11.05 -16.20 2.81
C SER A 8 11.09 -14.67 2.76
N SER A 9 12.28 -14.07 2.73
CA SER A 9 12.45 -12.61 2.79
C SER A 9 12.03 -11.90 1.50
N ASN A 10 12.18 -12.55 0.33
CA ASN A 10 11.72 -11.98 -0.93
C ASN A 10 10.19 -12.06 -1.07
N ASP A 11 9.57 -13.13 -0.56
CA ASP A 11 8.12 -13.29 -0.57
C ASP A 11 7.44 -12.30 0.37
N GLU A 12 8.04 -12.02 1.54
CA GLU A 12 7.56 -11.00 2.49
C GLU A 12 7.69 -9.58 1.92
N ALA A 13 8.82 -9.24 1.30
CA ALA A 13 9.03 -7.93 0.67
C ALA A 13 8.06 -7.69 -0.51
N ASN A 14 7.82 -8.72 -1.33
CA ASN A 14 6.83 -8.64 -2.40
C ASN A 14 5.41 -8.53 -1.85
N SER A 15 5.08 -9.27 -0.79
CA SER A 15 3.76 -9.18 -0.13
C SER A 15 3.52 -7.78 0.41
N LEU A 16 4.50 -7.18 1.11
CA LEU A 16 4.41 -5.83 1.62
C LEU A 16 4.23 -4.80 0.50
N HIS A 17 5.03 -4.89 -0.56
CA HIS A 17 4.91 -4.01 -1.73
C HIS A 17 3.53 -4.09 -2.41
N ASN A 18 2.93 -5.29 -2.45
CA ASN A 18 1.58 -5.48 -2.96
C ASN A 18 0.53 -4.81 -2.07
N VAL A 19 0.68 -4.91 -0.74
CA VAL A 19 -0.23 -4.26 0.23
C VAL A 19 -0.12 -2.74 0.14
N GLU A 20 1.08 -2.19 0.02
CA GLU A 20 1.29 -0.76 -0.24
C GLU A 20 0.58 -0.31 -1.52
N GLY A 21 0.74 -1.07 -2.62
CA GLY A 21 0.09 -0.78 -3.90
C GLY A 21 -1.43 -0.81 -3.79
N PHE A 22 -1.98 -1.77 -3.04
CA PHE A 22 -3.41 -1.85 -2.76
C PHE A 22 -3.92 -0.63 -1.97
N VAL A 23 -3.19 -0.19 -0.93
CA VAL A 23 -3.58 1.01 -0.14
C VAL A 23 -3.61 2.24 -1.05
N LEU A 24 -2.57 2.44 -1.86
CA LEU A 24 -2.52 3.56 -2.82
C LEU A 24 -3.68 3.50 -3.83
N GLU A 25 -3.99 2.32 -4.37
CA GLU A 25 -5.11 2.14 -5.29
C GLU A 25 -6.44 2.52 -4.62
N LYS A 26 -6.69 2.01 -3.40
CA LYS A 26 -7.92 2.31 -2.66
C LYS A 26 -8.10 3.79 -2.41
N LEU A 27 -7.05 4.47 -1.95
CA LEU A 27 -7.10 5.92 -1.72
C LEU A 27 -7.28 6.71 -3.01
N SER A 28 -6.71 6.26 -4.13
CA SER A 28 -6.84 6.91 -5.44
C SER A 28 -8.22 6.75 -6.09
N THR A 29 -9.03 5.75 -5.72
CA THR A 29 -10.35 5.51 -6.36
C THR A 29 -11.40 6.55 -6.03
N LYS A 30 -11.13 7.45 -5.07
CA LYS A 30 -12.09 8.48 -4.67
C LYS A 30 -12.00 9.67 -5.64
N LEU A 31 -13.16 10.10 -6.14
CA LEU A 31 -13.31 11.12 -7.18
C LEU A 31 -12.83 12.54 -6.80
N ASP A 32 -12.54 12.78 -5.52
CA ASP A 32 -12.04 14.05 -5.00
C ASP A 32 -10.81 13.80 -4.09
N PRO A 33 -9.58 13.90 -4.62
CA PRO A 33 -8.37 13.62 -3.84
C PRO A 33 -8.11 14.64 -2.72
N GLU A 34 -8.66 15.85 -2.78
CA GLU A 34 -8.45 16.88 -1.75
C GLU A 34 -9.39 16.71 -0.55
N ASN A 35 -10.57 16.11 -0.74
CA ASN A 35 -11.56 15.93 0.34
C ASN A 35 -11.90 14.48 0.66
N SER A 36 -11.31 13.50 -0.03
CA SER A 36 -11.62 12.10 0.20
C SER A 36 -10.52 11.40 0.96
N SER A 37 -10.87 11.03 2.20
CA SER A 37 -10.08 10.15 3.04
C SER A 37 -10.74 8.76 3.10
N THR A 38 -9.95 7.75 3.46
CA THR A 38 -10.42 6.38 3.70
C THR A 38 -9.97 5.95 5.08
N SER A 39 -10.90 5.42 5.87
CA SER A 39 -10.59 4.95 7.23
C SER A 39 -9.76 3.67 7.21
N ILE A 40 -8.99 3.43 8.26
CA ILE A 40 -8.29 2.14 8.46
C ILE A 40 -9.25 0.95 8.40
N GLY A 41 -10.45 1.11 8.95
CA GLY A 41 -11.49 0.08 8.91
C GLY A 41 -11.92 -0.25 7.48
N GLU A 42 -12.11 0.77 6.62
CA GLU A 42 -12.42 0.55 5.20
C GLU A 42 -11.29 -0.15 4.43
N LEU A 43 -10.03 0.13 4.79
CA LEU A 43 -8.87 -0.56 4.21
C LEU A 43 -8.83 -2.02 4.64
N MET A 44 -9.05 -2.30 5.94
CA MET A 44 -9.12 -3.65 6.50
C MET A 44 -10.26 -4.47 5.89
N ASP A 45 -11.44 -3.88 5.75
CA ASP A 45 -12.61 -4.56 5.14
C ASP A 45 -12.40 -4.89 3.65
N SER A 46 -11.47 -4.18 3.00
CA SER A 46 -11.21 -4.31 1.57
C SER A 46 -10.04 -5.23 1.21
N ILE A 47 -9.20 -5.60 2.18
CA ILE A 47 -7.99 -6.41 1.96
C ILE A 47 -8.20 -7.85 2.43
N ASP A 48 -7.43 -8.80 1.91
CA ASP A 48 -7.48 -10.18 2.38
C ASP A 48 -6.99 -10.28 3.84
N ASN A 49 -7.72 -11.03 4.68
CA ASN A 49 -7.39 -11.25 6.09
C ASN A 49 -5.96 -11.77 6.31
N SER A 50 -5.40 -12.52 5.36
CA SER A 50 -4.03 -13.02 5.40
C SER A 50 -2.98 -11.91 5.29
N MET A 51 -3.34 -10.77 4.73
CA MET A 51 -2.49 -9.59 4.53
C MET A 51 -2.66 -8.54 5.63
N PHE A 52 -3.61 -8.71 6.55
CA PHE A 52 -3.82 -7.80 7.69
C PHE A 52 -2.53 -7.50 8.48
N PRO A 53 -1.68 -8.50 8.79
CA PRO A 53 -0.44 -8.23 9.53
C PRO A 53 0.53 -7.29 8.82
N LEU A 54 0.40 -7.14 7.49
CA LEU A 54 1.25 -6.27 6.67
C LEU A 54 0.62 -4.89 6.44
N LEU A 55 -0.67 -4.71 6.74
CA LEU A 55 -1.37 -3.45 6.49
C LEU A 55 -0.81 -2.32 7.33
N ASP A 56 -0.58 -2.55 8.63
CA ASP A 56 -0.01 -1.53 9.52
C ASP A 56 1.38 -1.10 9.04
N GLN A 57 2.24 -2.07 8.69
CA GLN A 57 3.58 -1.79 8.16
C GLN A 57 3.52 -1.02 6.84
N ALA A 58 2.63 -1.42 5.92
CA ALA A 58 2.47 -0.72 4.65
C ALA A 58 2.02 0.73 4.85
N ILE A 59 1.11 0.99 5.79
CA ILE A 59 0.67 2.35 6.12
C ILE A 59 1.82 3.17 6.70
N GLU A 60 2.57 2.62 7.66
CA GLU A 60 3.75 3.27 8.23
C GLU A 60 4.79 3.62 7.15
N ASP A 61 5.08 2.68 6.24
CA ASP A 61 6.05 2.86 5.16
C ASP A 61 5.57 3.91 4.14
N LEU A 62 4.29 3.91 3.77
CA LEU A 62 3.71 4.90 2.87
C LEU A 62 3.71 6.31 3.47
N ILE A 63 3.48 6.45 4.79
CA ILE A 63 3.59 7.73 5.51
C ILE A 63 5.04 8.18 5.55
N ALA A 64 5.97 7.28 5.89
CA ALA A 64 7.41 7.58 5.92
C ALA A 64 7.92 8.06 4.55
N GLN A 65 7.36 7.53 3.47
CA GLN A 65 7.64 7.93 2.09
C GLN A 65 6.86 9.18 1.64
N SER A 66 5.99 9.76 2.48
CA SER A 66 5.13 10.91 2.14
C SER A 66 4.15 10.67 0.98
N LEU A 67 3.79 9.40 0.74
CA LEU A 67 2.86 9.00 -0.32
C LEU A 67 1.40 9.08 0.14
N ILE A 68 1.18 8.97 1.45
CA ILE A 68 -0.11 9.18 2.11
C ILE A 68 0.09 10.03 3.35
N HIS A 69 -0.99 10.63 3.85
CA HIS A 69 -1.00 11.32 5.15
C HIS A 69 -2.30 11.06 5.90
N SER A 70 -2.27 11.32 7.21
CA SER A 70 -3.43 11.29 8.09
C SER A 70 -3.32 12.42 9.12
N GLU A 71 -4.40 13.18 9.32
CA GLU A 71 -4.46 14.23 10.33
C GLU A 71 -4.86 13.70 11.72
N ASP A 72 -5.64 12.62 11.75
CA ASP A 72 -6.24 12.03 12.96
C ASP A 72 -5.67 10.65 13.34
N GLY A 73 -4.85 10.06 12.46
CA GLY A 73 -4.28 8.72 12.63
C GLY A 73 -5.22 7.57 12.25
N GLU A 74 -6.43 7.87 11.78
CA GLU A 74 -7.46 6.86 11.48
C GLU A 74 -7.96 6.95 10.03
N ASN A 75 -7.93 8.14 9.44
CA ASN A 75 -8.34 8.42 8.07
C ASN A 75 -7.15 8.87 7.23
N TYR A 76 -6.95 8.21 6.09
CA TYR A 76 -5.79 8.40 5.23
C TYR A 76 -6.19 9.06 3.92
N GLN A 77 -5.32 9.92 3.40
CA GLN A 77 -5.43 10.59 2.11
C GLN A 77 -4.17 10.35 1.30
N ILE A 78 -4.33 10.15 -0.01
CA ILE A 78 -3.19 10.01 -0.92
C ILE A 78 -2.64 11.38 -1.30
N THR A 79 -1.31 11.51 -1.32
CA THR A 79 -0.66 12.75 -1.79
C THR A 79 -0.52 12.74 -3.31
N PRO A 80 -0.24 13.89 -3.95
CA PRO A 80 0.14 13.91 -5.37
C PRO A 80 1.31 12.98 -5.70
N ASP A 81 2.28 12.84 -4.78
CA ASP A 81 3.41 11.92 -4.95
C ASP A 81 2.97 10.46 -4.84
N GLY A 82 2.03 10.13 -3.94
CA GLY A 82 1.39 8.82 -3.88
C GLY A 82 0.66 8.44 -5.17
N ILE A 83 -0.02 9.38 -5.81
CA ILE A 83 -0.67 9.17 -7.12
C ILE A 83 0.38 8.87 -8.19
N ASN A 84 1.46 9.65 -8.23
CA ASN A 84 2.55 9.46 -9.18
C ASN A 84 3.23 8.09 -9.00
N GLU A 85 3.47 7.69 -7.76
CA GLU A 85 4.03 6.39 -7.40
C GLU A 85 3.11 5.24 -7.83
N LEU A 86 1.80 5.34 -7.56
CA LEU A 86 0.83 4.36 -8.02
C LEU A 86 0.84 4.21 -9.54
N GLU A 87 0.87 5.32 -10.27
CA GLU A 87 0.96 5.31 -11.74
C GLU A 87 2.30 4.78 -12.25
N PHE A 88 3.39 4.95 -11.50
CA PHE A 88 4.68 4.35 -11.80
C PHE A 88 4.65 2.82 -11.62
N ARG A 89 4.16 2.33 -10.48
CA ARG A 89 4.01 0.88 -10.20
C ARG A 89 3.12 0.17 -11.23
N LYS A 90 2.02 0.81 -11.67
CA LYS A 90 1.16 0.28 -12.75
C LYS A 90 1.89 0.14 -14.10
N LYS A 91 2.89 0.98 -14.36
CA LYS A 91 3.71 0.92 -15.59
C LYS A 91 4.84 -0.11 -15.47
N GLU A 92 5.39 -0.31 -14.28
CA GLU A 92 6.40 -1.35 -14.00
C GLU A 92 5.83 -2.77 -14.00
N ALA A 93 4.53 -2.93 -13.74
CA ALA A 93 3.78 -4.15 -13.98
C ALA A 93 3.62 -4.41 -15.50
N ILE A 94 4.73 -4.55 -16.22
CA ILE A 94 4.75 -4.96 -17.63
C ILE A 94 4.19 -6.40 -17.70
N PRO A 95 3.25 -6.71 -18.60
CA PRO A 95 2.74 -8.07 -18.76
C PRO A 95 3.90 -9.02 -19.04
N LEU A 96 3.95 -10.15 -18.33
CA LEU A 96 4.76 -11.29 -18.76
C LEU A 96 4.23 -11.71 -20.14
N SER A 97 4.91 -11.24 -21.18
CA SER A 97 4.72 -11.66 -22.58
C SER A 97 5.06 -13.13 -22.76
#